data_AF-A0AAU9MXM4-F1
#
_entry.id   AF-A0AAU9MXM4-F1
#
_cell.length_a   1.000
_cell.length_b   1.000
_cell.length_c   1.000
_cell.angle_alpha   90.00
_cell.angle_beta   90.00
_cell.angle_gamma   90.00
#
_symmetry.space_group_name_H-M   'P 1'
#
loop_
_entity.id
_entity.type
_entity.pdbx_description
1 polymer ?
#
loop_
_entity_poly.entity_id
_entity_poly.type
_entity_poly.pdbx_seq_one_letter_code
_entity_poly.pdbx_strand_id
1 'polypeptide(L)'
;MHPDYKLPTVEHIDRVISAEIPNKDDDPELYSLVSEFMMHGPCGSDNPKCPCMSENKCSKNFPKPFLENTSVDSNGYPMYRRRNDGSFIEKSGVKLDNRSVVPYHKTLLKRYQAHINVEWCNQAASIKYLFKYINKGPDRATVEVAQNNNGGDNDDAPVDEIKNYYDCRYLSACEASWRIYGFDVHYRYPSVVRLPFHLPGKQNVVYGADDDIEDVLNKQSVSSSMFLSWMSCNEHNEDARKLSYVEFPTKFVWKQEDRCWEPRKKGFSIGRIHTVSPNLDIRTVNGQVCPTFRDACYALGLLEDDREYIDAIEEASHSGSGYYLRFLFATMLKSNSLSKPCYVWENTCQYLSDGILYNQRIRLKSPGLSLNDDQLKNLTLYEIEKILLQNNSSLKDFVGMPYPDHDSISSSNNRLITEELDFDMNSLQQESHQLLDSLTIEQRSVFDEIMTAVKQKKGDMGNDM
;
A
#
# COMPACT_ATOMS: atom_id res chain seq x y z
N MET A 1 -0.65 12.12 -9.96
CA MET A 1 -1.15 13.41 -10.50
C MET A 1 -0.05 14.44 -10.38
N HIS A 2 -0.04 15.43 -11.27
CA HIS A 2 0.84 16.59 -11.16
C HIS A 2 0.53 17.35 -9.83
N PRO A 3 1.54 17.88 -9.10
CA PRO A 3 1.35 18.46 -7.78
C PRO A 3 0.21 19.49 -7.71
N ASP A 4 0.14 20.36 -8.70
CA ASP A 4 -0.86 21.45 -8.79
C ASP A 4 -2.31 20.99 -8.91
N TYR A 5 -2.56 19.73 -9.27
CA TYR A 5 -3.90 19.16 -9.40
C TYR A 5 -4.25 18.21 -8.26
N LYS A 6 -3.36 18.04 -7.29
CA LYS A 6 -3.74 17.41 -6.03
C LYS A 6 -4.69 18.37 -5.32
N LEU A 7 -5.73 17.85 -4.69
CA LEU A 7 -6.53 18.58 -3.71
C LEU A 7 -5.96 18.19 -2.34
N PRO A 8 -4.89 18.86 -1.86
CA PRO A 8 -4.11 18.38 -0.71
C PRO A 8 -4.84 18.51 0.62
N THR A 9 -5.92 19.31 0.69
CA THR A 9 -6.58 19.66 1.95
C THR A 9 -8.09 19.48 1.88
N VAL A 10 -8.72 19.34 3.06
CA VAL A 10 -10.16 19.13 3.21
C VAL A 10 -10.99 20.33 2.74
N GLU A 11 -10.44 21.54 2.81
CA GLU A 11 -11.12 22.77 2.34
C GLU A 11 -11.30 22.76 0.82
N HIS A 12 -10.40 22.12 0.08
CA HIS A 12 -10.56 21.95 -1.35
C HIS A 12 -11.66 20.95 -1.70
N ILE A 13 -11.90 19.94 -0.85
CA ILE A 13 -12.99 18.98 -1.03
C ILE A 13 -14.34 19.68 -0.87
N ASP A 14 -14.48 20.51 0.17
CA ASP A 14 -15.74 21.23 0.49
C ASP A 14 -16.15 22.25 -0.59
N ARG A 15 -15.21 22.71 -1.43
CA ARG A 15 -15.51 23.57 -2.59
C ARG A 15 -16.20 22.81 -3.73
N VAL A 16 -15.99 21.50 -3.80
CA VAL A 16 -16.38 20.65 -4.92
C VAL A 16 -17.55 19.74 -4.55
N ILE A 17 -17.52 19.17 -3.34
CA ILE A 17 -18.52 18.22 -2.83
C ILE A 17 -19.18 18.81 -1.59
N SER A 18 -20.50 18.73 -1.54
CA SER A 18 -21.30 19.10 -0.38
C SER A 18 -22.20 17.94 0.03
N ALA A 19 -22.41 17.80 1.34
CA ALA A 19 -23.41 16.90 1.91
C ALA A 19 -24.39 17.67 2.81
N GLU A 20 -24.66 18.93 2.45
CA GLU A 20 -25.54 19.83 3.21
C GLU A 20 -26.72 20.28 2.33
N ILE A 21 -27.85 20.56 2.98
CA ILE A 21 -29.00 21.23 2.39
C ILE A 21 -28.56 22.68 2.14
N PRO A 22 -28.61 23.18 0.89
CA PRO A 22 -28.21 24.55 0.59
C PRO A 22 -29.23 25.54 1.18
N ASN A 23 -28.82 26.78 1.41
CA ASN A 23 -29.76 27.82 1.81
C ASN A 23 -30.74 28.12 0.65
N LYS A 24 -32.04 28.07 0.95
CA LYS A 24 -33.11 28.27 -0.03
C LYS A 24 -33.16 29.70 -0.58
N ASP A 25 -32.75 30.69 0.21
CA ASP A 25 -32.76 32.10 -0.20
C ASP A 25 -31.54 32.42 -1.09
N ASP A 26 -30.40 31.75 -0.85
CA ASP A 26 -29.18 31.95 -1.63
C ASP A 26 -29.20 31.22 -2.98
N ASP A 27 -29.68 29.97 -3.01
CA ASP A 27 -29.76 29.15 -4.23
C ASP A 27 -31.04 28.27 -4.23
N PRO A 28 -32.21 28.84 -4.56
CA PRO A 28 -33.49 28.13 -4.50
C PRO A 28 -33.56 26.96 -5.49
N GLU A 29 -32.88 27.06 -6.62
CA GLU A 29 -32.78 25.99 -7.62
C GLU A 29 -32.02 24.79 -7.03
N LEU A 30 -30.83 25.01 -6.46
CA LEU A 30 -30.07 23.93 -5.85
C LEU A 30 -30.81 23.32 -4.66
N TYR A 31 -31.49 24.13 -3.85
CA TYR A 31 -32.35 23.63 -2.76
C TYR A 31 -33.41 22.67 -3.26
N SER A 32 -34.13 23.04 -4.33
CA SER A 32 -35.14 22.19 -4.95
C SER A 32 -34.53 20.86 -5.43
N LEU A 33 -33.39 20.91 -6.13
CA LEU A 33 -32.73 19.72 -6.66
C LEU A 33 -32.17 18.81 -5.55
N VAL A 34 -31.61 19.37 -4.49
CA VAL A 34 -31.12 18.60 -3.34
C VAL A 34 -32.29 17.94 -2.61
N SER A 35 -33.38 18.69 -2.42
CA SER A 35 -34.63 18.17 -1.85
C SER A 35 -35.18 16.99 -2.63
N GLU A 36 -35.25 17.13 -3.96
CA GLU A 36 -35.80 16.10 -4.83
C GLU A 36 -34.88 14.88 -4.91
N PHE A 37 -33.61 15.10 -5.29
CA PHE A 37 -32.73 14.02 -5.73
C PHE A 37 -31.69 13.57 -4.70
N MET A 38 -31.26 14.43 -3.77
CA MET A 38 -30.12 14.14 -2.89
C MET A 38 -30.51 13.74 -1.46
N MET A 39 -31.79 13.77 -1.09
CA MET A 39 -32.18 13.29 0.24
C MET A 39 -32.30 11.77 0.25
N HIS A 40 -31.47 11.11 1.06
CA HIS A 40 -31.71 9.72 1.43
C HIS A 40 -33.05 9.65 2.15
N GLY A 41 -33.98 8.86 1.59
CA GLY A 41 -35.33 8.80 2.12
C GLY A 41 -35.38 8.29 3.56
N PRO A 42 -36.53 8.45 4.25
CA PRO A 42 -36.73 7.87 5.57
C PRO A 42 -36.41 6.37 5.54
N CYS A 43 -35.63 5.92 6.51
CA CYS A 43 -35.23 4.53 6.69
C CYS A 43 -34.99 4.26 8.19
N GLY A 44 -34.56 3.07 8.55
CA GLY A 44 -34.36 2.73 9.95
C GLY A 44 -35.70 2.58 10.67
N SER A 45 -35.84 3.23 11.83
CA SER A 45 -37.08 3.27 12.60
C SER A 45 -38.22 3.93 11.85
N ASP A 46 -37.92 4.94 11.03
CA ASP A 46 -38.94 5.73 10.33
C ASP A 46 -39.55 4.97 9.15
N ASN A 47 -38.77 4.08 8.54
CA ASN A 47 -39.26 3.18 7.50
C ASN A 47 -38.41 1.88 7.44
N PRO A 48 -38.80 0.85 8.22
CA PRO A 48 -38.07 -0.43 8.26
C PRO A 48 -38.13 -1.22 6.95
N LYS A 49 -39.07 -0.91 6.05
CA LYS A 49 -39.28 -1.60 4.76
C LYS A 49 -38.50 -0.97 3.60
N CYS A 50 -37.72 0.08 3.86
CA CYS A 50 -36.96 0.76 2.83
C CYS A 50 -35.91 -0.20 2.20
N PRO A 51 -35.68 -0.19 0.86
CA PRO A 51 -34.74 -1.11 0.21
C PRO A 51 -33.30 -1.05 0.72
N CYS A 52 -32.92 0.06 1.38
CA CYS A 52 -31.59 0.20 1.97
C CYS A 52 -31.42 -0.59 3.28
N MET A 53 -32.50 -1.11 3.88
CA MET A 53 -32.46 -1.80 5.16
C MET A 53 -31.88 -3.21 5.02
N SER A 54 -30.88 -3.52 5.84
CA SER A 54 -30.26 -4.84 5.98
C SER A 54 -30.02 -5.09 7.46
N GLU A 55 -30.45 -6.24 7.99
CA GLU A 55 -30.27 -6.59 9.41
C GLU A 55 -30.73 -5.49 10.38
N ASN A 56 -31.89 -4.89 10.11
CA ASN A 56 -32.49 -3.78 10.88
C ASN A 56 -31.65 -2.49 10.94
N LYS A 57 -30.64 -2.34 10.08
CA LYS A 57 -29.85 -1.11 9.93
C LYS A 57 -29.84 -0.65 8.48
N CYS A 58 -29.70 0.64 8.25
CA CYS A 58 -29.47 1.13 6.89
C CYS A 58 -28.10 0.65 6.41
N SER A 59 -28.05 -0.13 5.33
CA SER A 59 -26.81 -0.63 4.70
C SER A 59 -25.87 0.48 4.22
N LYS A 60 -26.37 1.71 4.12
CA LYS A 60 -25.60 2.92 3.75
C LYS A 60 -25.23 3.77 4.96
N ASN A 61 -25.57 3.32 6.17
CA ASN A 61 -25.30 3.98 7.45
C ASN A 61 -25.89 5.40 7.53
N PHE A 62 -27.13 5.57 7.07
CA PHE A 62 -27.91 6.78 7.30
C PHE A 62 -28.80 6.62 8.57
N PRO A 63 -29.07 7.72 9.30
CA PRO A 63 -28.50 9.06 9.14
C PRO A 63 -27.00 9.09 9.52
N LYS A 64 -26.20 9.90 8.80
CA LYS A 64 -24.78 10.11 9.08
C LYS A 64 -24.59 10.96 10.35
N PRO A 65 -23.41 10.96 11.01
CA PRO A 65 -23.14 11.90 12.09
C PRO A 65 -23.08 13.34 11.57
N PHE A 66 -23.41 14.31 12.44
CA PHE A 66 -23.08 15.71 12.19
C PHE A 66 -21.57 15.91 12.34
N LEU A 67 -21.00 16.73 11.46
CA LEU A 67 -19.57 17.03 11.38
C LEU A 67 -19.39 18.49 10.98
N GLU A 68 -18.65 19.26 11.78
CA GLU A 68 -18.42 20.68 11.51
C GLU A 68 -17.46 20.90 10.35
N ASN A 69 -16.54 19.97 10.10
CA ASN A 69 -15.58 20.01 9.00
C ASN A 69 -15.45 18.64 8.35
N THR A 70 -15.12 18.62 7.05
CA THR A 70 -14.76 17.38 6.37
C THR A 70 -13.46 16.83 6.95
N SER A 71 -13.43 15.52 7.20
CA SER A 71 -12.26 14.80 7.71
C SER A 71 -12.05 13.51 6.92
N VAL A 72 -10.88 12.89 7.06
CA VAL A 72 -10.59 11.58 6.46
C VAL A 72 -10.40 10.59 7.59
N ASP A 73 -11.10 9.45 7.55
CA ASP A 73 -10.98 8.42 8.57
C ASP A 73 -9.66 7.63 8.46
N SER A 74 -9.39 6.75 9.43
CA SER A 74 -8.18 5.91 9.45
C SER A 74 -8.06 4.96 8.26
N ASN A 75 -9.17 4.66 7.60
CA ASN A 75 -9.24 3.82 6.40
C ASN A 75 -9.15 4.65 5.11
N GLY A 76 -9.05 5.97 5.21
CA GLY A 76 -8.90 6.84 4.06
C GLY A 76 -10.17 7.33 3.39
N TYR A 77 -11.33 7.07 4.00
CA TYR A 77 -12.61 7.52 3.46
C TYR A 77 -12.95 8.93 3.95
N PRO A 78 -13.43 9.82 3.04
CA PRO A 78 -13.85 11.14 3.43
C PRO A 78 -15.16 11.06 4.24
N MET A 79 -15.15 11.65 5.42
CA MET A 79 -16.35 11.97 6.18
C MET A 79 -16.71 13.44 5.94
N TYR A 80 -17.70 13.67 5.07
CA TYR A 80 -18.11 15.01 4.66
C TYR A 80 -18.75 15.82 5.78
N ARG A 81 -18.47 17.12 5.75
CA ARG A 81 -19.12 18.13 6.60
C ARG A 81 -20.64 18.05 6.47
N ARG A 82 -21.31 18.03 7.62
CA ARG A 82 -22.76 18.02 7.81
C ARG A 82 -23.05 18.84 9.06
N ARG A 83 -23.25 20.15 8.93
CA ARG A 83 -23.50 21.01 10.10
C ARG A 83 -24.91 20.82 10.64
N ASN A 84 -25.06 21.03 11.94
CA ASN A 84 -26.38 21.08 12.58
C ASN A 84 -26.86 22.53 12.61
N ASP A 85 -27.35 23.01 11.46
CA ASP A 85 -27.81 24.38 11.23
C ASP A 85 -29.33 24.53 11.37
N GLY A 86 -30.04 23.44 11.72
CA GLY A 86 -31.50 23.40 11.81
C GLY A 86 -32.21 23.25 10.46
N SER A 87 -31.47 23.17 9.34
CA SER A 87 -32.05 22.94 8.01
C SER A 87 -32.65 21.55 7.91
N PHE A 88 -33.85 21.44 7.35
CA PHE A 88 -34.50 20.16 7.09
C PHE A 88 -35.33 20.19 5.81
N ILE A 89 -35.55 19.01 5.24
CA ILE A 89 -36.48 18.73 4.16
C ILE A 89 -37.44 17.65 4.63
N GLU A 90 -38.74 17.88 4.47
CA GLU A 90 -39.76 16.93 4.86
C GLU A 90 -40.06 15.94 3.73
N LYS A 91 -39.90 14.64 4.00
CA LYS A 91 -40.30 13.56 3.07
C LYS A 91 -41.17 12.55 3.82
N SER A 92 -42.36 12.29 3.29
CA SER A 92 -43.33 11.35 3.89
C SER A 92 -43.64 11.62 5.37
N GLY A 93 -43.74 12.91 5.75
CA GLY A 93 -44.01 13.33 7.14
C GLY A 93 -42.79 13.27 8.08
N VAL A 94 -41.61 12.90 7.57
CA VAL A 94 -40.37 12.83 8.34
C VAL A 94 -39.46 13.99 7.96
N LYS A 95 -38.97 14.72 8.97
CA LYS A 95 -38.01 15.82 8.77
C LYS A 95 -36.60 15.26 8.68
N LEU A 96 -36.00 15.38 7.49
CA LEU A 96 -34.65 14.92 7.20
C LEU A 96 -33.71 16.11 7.17
N ASP A 97 -32.70 16.11 8.04
CA ASP A 97 -31.67 17.14 8.12
C ASP A 97 -30.42 16.79 7.30
N ASN A 98 -29.35 17.58 7.47
CA ASN A 98 -28.06 17.39 6.80
C ASN A 98 -27.46 15.98 6.98
N ARG A 99 -27.87 15.20 7.98
CA ARG A 99 -27.41 13.81 8.16
C ARG A 99 -27.91 12.86 7.08
N SER A 100 -28.97 13.24 6.37
CA SER A 100 -29.64 12.43 5.34
C SER A 100 -29.30 12.84 3.91
N VAL A 101 -28.45 13.85 3.73
CA VAL A 101 -28.05 14.31 2.39
C VAL A 101 -27.02 13.36 1.78
N VAL A 102 -27.23 12.91 0.56
CA VAL A 102 -26.26 12.17 -0.25
C VAL A 102 -25.25 13.18 -0.82
N PRO A 103 -23.92 12.95 -0.70
CA PRO A 103 -22.90 13.88 -1.20
C PRO A 103 -23.06 14.18 -2.69
N TYR A 104 -22.95 15.47 -3.06
CA TYR A 104 -23.20 15.94 -4.41
C TYR A 104 -22.25 17.06 -4.84
N HIS A 105 -22.11 17.23 -6.15
CA HIS A 105 -21.45 18.38 -6.76
C HIS A 105 -22.49 19.33 -7.35
N LYS A 106 -22.49 20.59 -6.93
CA LYS A 106 -23.51 21.60 -7.29
C LYS A 106 -23.74 21.69 -8.81
N THR A 107 -22.68 21.88 -9.58
CA THR A 107 -22.76 21.99 -11.06
C THR A 107 -23.26 20.71 -11.74
N LEU A 108 -22.85 19.52 -11.27
CA LEU A 108 -23.30 18.26 -11.86
C LEU A 108 -24.79 18.03 -11.58
N LEU A 109 -25.23 18.32 -10.35
CA LEU A 109 -26.63 18.19 -9.97
C LEU A 109 -27.52 19.14 -10.80
N LYS A 110 -27.13 20.41 -10.95
CA LYS A 110 -27.85 21.36 -11.81
C LYS A 110 -27.91 20.93 -13.28
N ARG A 111 -26.80 20.37 -13.80
CA ARG A 111 -26.71 19.95 -15.20
C ARG A 111 -27.53 18.71 -15.52
N TYR A 112 -27.52 17.72 -14.65
CA TYR A 112 -28.10 16.39 -14.93
C TYR A 112 -29.43 16.13 -14.24
N GLN A 113 -29.79 16.90 -13.20
CA GLN A 113 -31.09 16.81 -12.50
C GLN A 113 -31.49 15.37 -12.16
N ALA A 114 -30.55 14.64 -11.57
CA ALA A 114 -30.71 13.22 -11.27
C ALA A 114 -30.04 12.88 -9.94
N HIS A 115 -30.36 11.71 -9.40
CA HIS A 115 -29.69 11.20 -8.22
C HIS A 115 -28.22 10.86 -8.53
N ILE A 116 -27.27 11.66 -8.04
CA ILE A 116 -25.84 11.52 -8.28
C ILE A 116 -25.11 11.51 -6.93
N ASN A 117 -24.50 10.38 -6.58
CA ASN A 117 -23.59 10.33 -5.43
C ASN A 117 -22.16 10.68 -5.89
N VAL A 118 -21.58 11.74 -5.34
CA VAL A 118 -20.23 12.19 -5.68
C VAL A 118 -19.29 11.93 -4.50
N GLU A 119 -18.25 11.14 -4.74
CA GLU A 119 -17.28 10.73 -3.72
C GLU A 119 -15.87 11.22 -4.09
N TRP A 120 -15.09 11.60 -3.07
CA TRP A 120 -13.69 11.98 -3.22
C TRP A 120 -12.82 10.72 -3.20
N CYS A 121 -12.04 10.53 -4.26
CA CYS A 121 -11.41 9.27 -4.60
C CYS A 121 -9.91 9.53 -4.87
N ASN A 122 -9.09 9.49 -3.82
CA ASN A 122 -7.64 9.73 -3.93
C ASN A 122 -6.78 8.59 -3.35
N GLN A 123 -7.34 7.39 -3.23
CA GLN A 123 -6.61 6.21 -2.75
C GLN A 123 -6.58 5.09 -3.77
N ALA A 124 -5.54 4.25 -3.71
CA ALA A 124 -5.39 3.09 -4.59
C ALA A 124 -6.60 2.12 -4.47
N ALA A 125 -7.20 2.02 -3.29
CA ALA A 125 -8.44 1.26 -3.07
C ALA A 125 -9.63 1.83 -3.86
N SER A 126 -9.71 3.15 -3.97
CA SER A 126 -10.76 3.84 -4.71
C SER A 126 -10.61 3.68 -6.23
N ILE A 127 -9.39 3.49 -6.74
CA ILE A 127 -9.14 3.09 -8.14
C ILE A 127 -9.68 1.68 -8.39
N LYS A 128 -9.39 0.72 -7.49
CA LYS A 128 -9.98 -0.63 -7.58
C LYS A 128 -11.51 -0.57 -7.55
N TYR A 129 -12.07 0.32 -6.73
CA TYR A 129 -13.51 0.57 -6.67
C TYR A 129 -14.05 1.08 -8.02
N LEU A 130 -13.41 2.06 -8.66
CA LEU A 130 -13.83 2.54 -9.98
C LEU A 130 -13.83 1.43 -11.04
N PHE A 131 -12.75 0.63 -11.10
CA PHE A 131 -12.68 -0.51 -12.00
C PHE A 131 -13.72 -1.59 -11.68
N LYS A 132 -14.03 -1.81 -10.39
CA LYS A 132 -15.11 -2.71 -9.98
C LYS A 132 -16.44 -2.28 -10.57
N TYR A 133 -16.77 -1.00 -10.64
CA TYR A 133 -18.06 -0.53 -11.17
C TYR A 133 -18.11 -0.51 -12.70
N ILE A 134 -17.01 -0.16 -13.36
CA ILE A 134 -16.91 -0.18 -14.83
C ILE A 134 -16.96 -1.63 -15.35
N ASN A 135 -16.27 -2.53 -14.66
CA ASN A 135 -16.14 -3.93 -15.04
C ASN A 135 -17.04 -4.87 -14.22
N LYS A 136 -18.02 -4.34 -13.46
CA LYS A 136 -18.93 -5.20 -12.68
C LYS A 136 -19.73 -6.03 -13.67
N GLY A 137 -19.44 -7.33 -13.72
CA GLY A 137 -20.28 -8.29 -14.43
C GLY A 137 -21.61 -8.52 -13.71
N PRO A 138 -22.55 -9.25 -14.34
CA PRO A 138 -23.73 -9.75 -13.65
C PRO A 138 -23.34 -10.56 -12.40
N ASP A 139 -24.21 -10.61 -11.39
CA ASP A 139 -23.88 -11.08 -10.03
C ASP A 139 -23.49 -12.59 -9.93
N ARG A 140 -23.39 -13.32 -11.04
CA ARG A 140 -22.67 -14.60 -11.12
C ARG A 140 -22.48 -15.03 -12.58
N ALA A 141 -21.25 -15.34 -12.97
CA ALA A 141 -20.96 -16.17 -14.15
C ALA A 141 -19.88 -17.18 -13.75
N THR A 142 -20.23 -18.46 -13.72
CA THR A 142 -19.27 -19.55 -13.56
C THR A 142 -19.04 -20.12 -14.95
N VAL A 143 -17.84 -19.90 -15.49
CA VAL A 143 -17.42 -20.47 -16.78
C VAL A 143 -16.35 -21.49 -16.45
N GLU A 144 -16.63 -22.76 -16.73
CA GLU A 144 -15.67 -23.84 -16.66
C GLU A 144 -15.21 -24.13 -18.10
N VAL A 145 -13.93 -23.86 -18.39
CA VAL A 145 -13.32 -24.24 -19.66
C VAL A 145 -12.77 -25.66 -19.48
N ALA A 146 -13.63 -26.65 -19.67
CA ALA A 146 -13.18 -28.04 -19.72
C ALA A 146 -12.50 -28.29 -21.08
N GLN A 147 -11.24 -28.71 -21.06
CA GLN A 147 -10.64 -29.34 -22.23
C GLN A 147 -11.38 -30.68 -22.44
N ASN A 148 -11.89 -30.92 -23.66
CA ASN A 148 -12.48 -32.22 -24.02
C ASN A 148 -11.36 -33.26 -24.10
N ASN A 149 -10.88 -33.75 -22.96
CA ASN A 149 -9.99 -34.91 -22.90
C ASN A 149 -10.84 -36.16 -23.10
N ASN A 150 -11.18 -36.43 -24.36
CA ASN A 150 -11.62 -37.76 -24.76
C ASN A 150 -10.40 -38.70 -24.74
N GLY A 151 -10.05 -39.15 -23.53
CA GLY A 151 -9.18 -40.31 -23.30
C GLY A 151 -7.81 -39.99 -22.67
N GLY A 152 -7.64 -40.44 -21.42
CA GLY A 152 -6.35 -40.69 -20.77
C GLY A 152 -5.83 -39.55 -19.91
N ASP A 153 -5.74 -39.79 -18.60
CA ASP A 153 -5.01 -38.99 -17.62
C ASP A 153 -3.53 -38.86 -18.02
N ASN A 154 -3.21 -37.88 -18.86
CA ASN A 154 -1.86 -37.36 -19.02
C ASN A 154 -1.90 -35.88 -18.65
N ASP A 155 -1.51 -35.58 -17.41
CA ASP A 155 -1.31 -34.23 -16.84
C ASP A 155 -0.16 -33.43 -17.53
N ASP A 156 0.37 -33.93 -18.64
CA ASP A 156 1.57 -33.43 -19.35
C ASP A 156 1.24 -32.81 -20.73
N ALA A 157 -0.04 -32.59 -21.05
CA ALA A 157 -0.42 -31.91 -22.28
C ALA A 157 -0.02 -30.42 -22.22
N PRO A 158 0.66 -29.87 -23.25
CA PRO A 158 1.06 -28.47 -23.25
C PRO A 158 -0.15 -27.56 -23.13
N VAL A 159 -0.20 -26.77 -22.06
CA VAL A 159 -1.26 -25.79 -21.82
C VAL A 159 -1.05 -24.62 -22.76
N ASP A 160 -1.96 -24.43 -23.71
CA ASP A 160 -1.98 -23.24 -24.56
C ASP A 160 -2.52 -22.04 -23.77
N GLU A 161 -1.61 -21.36 -23.06
CA GLU A 161 -1.93 -20.17 -22.26
C GLU A 161 -2.54 -19.03 -23.10
N ILE A 162 -2.17 -18.92 -24.38
CA ILE A 162 -2.67 -17.88 -25.27
C ILE A 162 -4.13 -18.16 -25.60
N LYS A 163 -4.45 -19.38 -26.03
CA LYS A 163 -5.83 -19.80 -26.32
C LYS A 163 -6.70 -19.72 -25.06
N ASN A 164 -6.20 -20.18 -23.91
CA ASN A 164 -6.90 -20.05 -22.64
C ASN A 164 -7.15 -18.58 -22.27
N TYR A 165 -6.20 -17.67 -22.51
CA TYR A 165 -6.40 -16.24 -22.30
C TYR A 165 -7.51 -15.66 -23.19
N TYR A 166 -7.59 -16.08 -24.46
CA TYR A 166 -8.66 -15.65 -25.37
C TYR A 166 -10.02 -16.26 -25.00
N ASP A 167 -10.07 -17.56 -24.73
CA ASP A 167 -11.30 -18.29 -24.40
C ASP A 167 -11.91 -17.82 -23.06
N CYS A 168 -11.07 -17.44 -22.09
CA CYS A 168 -11.50 -16.91 -20.79
C CYS A 168 -11.77 -15.40 -20.80
N ARG A 169 -11.61 -14.70 -21.93
CA ARG A 169 -11.77 -13.25 -21.99
C ARG A 169 -13.26 -12.86 -22.06
N TYR A 170 -13.83 -12.52 -20.91
CA TYR A 170 -15.14 -11.91 -20.84
C TYR A 170 -15.09 -10.40 -21.14
N LEU A 171 -15.95 -9.93 -22.05
CA LEU A 171 -16.25 -8.52 -22.27
C LEU A 171 -17.68 -8.26 -21.78
N SER A 172 -17.86 -7.31 -20.88
CA SER A 172 -19.21 -6.95 -20.43
C SER A 172 -20.03 -6.34 -21.57
N ALA A 173 -21.37 -6.44 -21.51
CA ALA A 173 -22.25 -5.85 -22.51
C ALA A 173 -22.02 -4.33 -22.70
N CYS A 174 -21.70 -3.62 -21.60
CA CYS A 174 -21.36 -2.22 -21.62
C CYS A 174 -20.05 -1.96 -22.38
N GLU A 175 -18.99 -2.73 -22.08
CA GLU A 175 -17.70 -2.59 -22.76
C GLU A 175 -17.79 -2.98 -24.24
N ALA A 176 -18.52 -4.05 -24.56
CA ALA A 176 -18.75 -4.50 -25.92
C ALA A 176 -19.47 -3.42 -26.75
N SER A 177 -20.54 -2.83 -26.20
CA SER A 177 -21.25 -1.73 -26.86
C SER A 177 -20.34 -0.52 -27.06
N TRP A 178 -19.56 -0.14 -26.06
CA TRP A 178 -18.61 0.97 -26.14
C TRP A 178 -17.58 0.79 -27.27
N ARG A 179 -17.07 -0.45 -27.42
CA ARG A 179 -16.14 -0.82 -28.48
C ARG A 179 -16.81 -0.85 -29.86
N ILE A 180 -18.02 -1.39 -29.98
CA ILE A 180 -18.78 -1.44 -31.24
C ILE A 180 -19.03 -0.03 -31.78
N TYR A 181 -19.37 0.92 -30.91
CA TYR A 181 -19.59 2.31 -31.30
C TYR A 181 -18.30 3.12 -31.46
N GLY A 182 -17.13 2.52 -31.23
CA GLY A 182 -15.84 3.19 -31.39
C GLY A 182 -15.62 4.37 -30.44
N PHE A 183 -16.28 4.38 -29.29
CA PHE A 183 -16.10 5.45 -28.31
C PHE A 183 -14.71 5.33 -27.66
N ASP A 184 -14.07 6.48 -27.41
CA ASP A 184 -12.83 6.52 -26.66
C ASP A 184 -13.03 5.89 -25.27
N VAL A 185 -12.29 4.81 -24.99
CA VAL A 185 -12.40 4.05 -23.73
C VAL A 185 -11.78 4.83 -22.57
N HIS A 186 -10.82 5.72 -22.86
CA HIS A 186 -10.19 6.56 -21.87
C HIS A 186 -9.64 7.84 -22.52
N TYR A 187 -9.81 8.95 -21.81
CA TYR A 187 -9.13 10.20 -22.13
C TYR A 187 -8.17 10.53 -20.98
N ARG A 188 -6.96 11.01 -21.31
CA ARG A 188 -5.96 11.41 -20.32
C ARG A 188 -5.48 12.81 -20.64
N TYR A 189 -5.64 13.71 -19.68
CA TYR A 189 -5.09 15.05 -19.73
C TYR A 189 -4.31 15.33 -18.43
N PRO A 190 -3.02 15.72 -18.52
CA PRO A 190 -2.20 15.80 -19.75
C PRO A 190 -1.92 14.41 -20.35
N SER A 191 -1.50 14.37 -21.61
CA SER A 191 -1.18 13.11 -22.29
C SER A 191 0.04 12.44 -21.65
N VAL A 192 0.03 11.10 -21.61
CA VAL A 192 1.11 10.30 -21.02
C VAL A 192 1.79 9.51 -22.13
N VAL A 193 3.11 9.67 -22.28
CA VAL A 193 3.93 8.96 -23.28
C VAL A 193 4.71 7.87 -22.57
N ARG A 194 4.53 6.61 -23.01
CA ARG A 194 5.37 5.50 -22.55
C ARG A 194 6.70 5.55 -23.27
N LEU A 195 7.78 5.53 -22.50
CA LEU A 195 9.15 5.68 -22.95
C LEU A 195 9.85 4.33 -22.84
N PRO A 196 9.93 3.55 -23.93
CA PRO A 196 10.67 2.30 -23.93
C PRO A 196 12.17 2.58 -23.80
N PHE A 197 12.87 1.66 -23.16
CA PHE A 197 14.33 1.62 -23.12
C PHE A 197 14.77 0.16 -23.23
N HIS A 198 16.02 -0.05 -23.63
CA HIS A 198 16.57 -1.38 -23.88
C HIS A 198 18.10 -1.35 -23.76
N LEU A 199 18.70 -2.53 -23.63
CA LEU A 199 20.15 -2.69 -23.74
C LEU A 199 20.63 -2.49 -25.18
N PRO A 200 21.94 -2.23 -25.39
CA PRO A 200 22.53 -2.23 -26.73
C PRO A 200 22.19 -3.50 -27.52
N GLY A 201 21.64 -3.34 -28.73
CA GLY A 201 21.25 -4.46 -29.60
C GLY A 201 20.02 -5.26 -29.14
N LYS A 202 19.29 -4.80 -28.12
CA LYS A 202 18.07 -5.45 -27.60
C LYS A 202 16.81 -4.61 -27.85
N GLN A 203 16.76 -3.90 -28.98
CA GLN A 203 15.58 -3.13 -29.39
C GLN A 203 14.36 -4.05 -29.48
N ASN A 204 13.20 -3.57 -29.01
CA ASN A 204 11.96 -4.30 -29.22
C ASN A 204 11.53 -4.16 -30.69
N VAL A 205 11.31 -5.30 -31.36
CA VAL A 205 10.90 -5.37 -32.76
C VAL A 205 9.50 -5.97 -32.81
N VAL A 206 8.57 -5.22 -33.40
CA VAL A 206 7.19 -5.65 -33.61
C VAL A 206 7.04 -6.09 -35.05
N TYR A 207 6.54 -7.31 -35.27
CA TYR A 207 6.29 -7.90 -36.57
C TYR A 207 4.97 -8.70 -36.55
N GLY A 208 4.35 -8.84 -37.71
CA GLY A 208 3.14 -9.65 -37.93
C GLY A 208 3.47 -11.11 -38.21
N ALA A 209 2.45 -11.98 -38.14
CA ALA A 209 2.62 -13.43 -38.38
C ALA A 209 3.11 -13.76 -39.80
N ASP A 210 2.80 -12.90 -40.77
CA ASP A 210 3.16 -13.07 -42.19
C ASP A 210 4.38 -12.24 -42.60
N ASP A 211 5.02 -11.53 -41.66
CA ASP A 211 6.20 -10.71 -41.97
C ASP A 211 7.44 -11.60 -42.14
N ASP A 212 8.21 -11.37 -43.20
CA ASP A 212 9.52 -12.00 -43.37
C ASP A 212 10.53 -11.46 -42.33
N ILE A 213 11.24 -12.37 -41.67
CA ILE A 213 12.14 -12.05 -40.55
C ILE A 213 13.34 -11.22 -41.04
N GLU A 214 13.90 -11.54 -42.21
CA GLU A 214 15.05 -10.82 -42.76
C GLU A 214 14.65 -9.40 -43.16
N ASP A 215 13.49 -9.25 -43.80
CA ASP A 215 12.95 -7.94 -44.13
C ASP A 215 12.66 -7.11 -42.88
N VAL A 216 12.17 -7.73 -41.81
CA VAL A 216 11.94 -7.08 -40.52
C VAL A 216 13.24 -6.61 -39.89
N LEU A 217 14.27 -7.45 -39.84
CA LEU A 217 15.56 -7.11 -39.22
C LEU A 217 16.33 -6.04 -40.02
N ASN A 218 16.17 -6.02 -41.34
CA ASN A 218 16.80 -5.04 -42.22
C ASN A 218 16.07 -3.69 -42.27
N LYS A 219 14.89 -3.55 -41.62
CA LYS A 219 14.19 -2.26 -41.51
C LYS A 219 15.04 -1.28 -40.71
N GLN A 220 15.40 -0.15 -41.31
CA GLN A 220 16.10 0.96 -40.65
C GLN A 220 15.33 1.55 -39.44
N SER A 221 14.03 1.29 -39.35
CA SER A 221 13.19 1.65 -38.20
C SER A 221 13.41 0.77 -36.95
N VAL A 222 14.04 -0.40 -37.09
CA VAL A 222 14.47 -1.28 -35.97
C VAL A 222 15.64 -0.67 -35.22
N SER A 223 16.57 -0.01 -35.92
CA SER A 223 17.70 0.68 -35.31
C SER A 223 17.34 2.03 -34.66
N SER A 224 16.17 2.60 -34.96
CA SER A 224 15.78 3.96 -34.55
C SER A 224 14.65 3.95 -33.52
N SER A 225 15.01 3.57 -32.28
CA SER A 225 14.09 3.60 -31.14
C SER A 225 13.96 5.01 -30.55
N MET A 226 12.89 5.26 -29.77
CA MET A 226 12.73 6.51 -29.01
C MET A 226 13.92 6.80 -28.10
N PHE A 227 14.50 5.75 -27.52
CA PHE A 227 15.62 5.85 -26.59
C PHE A 227 16.93 6.22 -27.29
N LEU A 228 17.24 5.56 -28.41
CA LEU A 228 18.42 5.87 -29.21
C LEU A 228 18.32 7.24 -29.88
N SER A 229 17.12 7.59 -30.35
CA SER A 229 16.88 8.92 -30.91
C SER A 229 16.97 10.02 -29.84
N TRP A 230 16.59 9.74 -28.59
CA TRP A 230 16.84 10.66 -27.47
C TRP A 230 18.35 10.87 -27.27
N MET A 231 19.16 9.80 -27.26
CA MET A 231 20.62 9.91 -27.16
C MET A 231 21.22 10.74 -28.30
N SER A 232 20.83 10.44 -29.54
CA SER A 232 21.27 11.20 -30.72
C SER A 232 20.83 12.67 -30.68
N CYS A 233 19.64 12.96 -30.16
CA CYS A 233 19.18 14.34 -29.98
C CYS A 233 20.04 15.08 -28.95
N ASN A 234 20.44 14.42 -27.86
CA ASN A 234 21.33 14.99 -26.84
C ASN A 234 22.72 15.33 -27.40
N GLU A 235 23.22 14.60 -28.39
CA GLU A 235 24.51 14.92 -29.02
C GLU A 235 24.50 16.29 -29.71
N HIS A 236 23.37 16.67 -30.32
CA HIS A 236 23.30 17.82 -31.23
C HIS A 236 22.47 18.99 -30.70
N ASN A 237 21.68 18.82 -29.63
CA ASN A 237 20.77 19.84 -29.11
C ASN A 237 21.07 20.16 -27.63
N GLU A 238 21.46 21.40 -27.33
CA GLU A 238 21.78 21.83 -25.97
C GLU A 238 20.59 21.83 -25.02
N ASP A 239 19.38 22.11 -25.51
CA ASP A 239 18.17 22.07 -24.69
C ASP A 239 17.74 20.64 -24.38
N ALA A 240 18.05 19.68 -25.26
CA ALA A 240 17.82 18.27 -25.00
C ALA A 240 18.64 17.78 -23.78
N ARG A 241 19.90 18.24 -23.65
CA ARG A 241 20.82 17.87 -22.57
C ARG A 241 20.36 18.30 -21.17
N LYS A 242 19.44 19.27 -21.10
CA LYS A 242 18.88 19.77 -19.84
C LYS A 242 17.74 18.91 -19.29
N LEU A 243 17.31 17.89 -20.04
CA LEU A 243 16.14 17.08 -19.72
C LEU A 243 16.51 15.62 -19.60
N SER A 244 16.10 14.98 -18.50
CA SER A 244 16.13 13.53 -18.41
C SER A 244 15.20 12.90 -19.45
N TYR A 245 15.40 11.61 -19.74
CA TYR A 245 14.54 10.89 -20.70
C TYR A 245 13.05 10.97 -20.31
N VAL A 246 12.73 10.91 -19.01
CA VAL A 246 11.36 11.01 -18.47
C VAL A 246 10.76 12.40 -18.67
N GLU A 247 11.57 13.45 -18.60
CA GLU A 247 11.14 14.84 -18.79
C GLU A 247 11.07 15.24 -20.26
N PHE A 248 11.71 14.48 -21.15
CA PHE A 248 11.82 14.82 -22.57
C PHE A 248 10.47 15.12 -23.25
N PRO A 249 9.38 14.35 -23.04
CA PRO A 249 8.09 14.64 -23.64
C PRO A 249 7.44 15.97 -23.22
N THR A 250 7.96 16.63 -22.18
CA THR A 250 7.49 17.96 -21.76
C THR A 250 7.88 19.05 -22.75
N LYS A 251 9.03 18.90 -23.43
CA LYS A 251 9.58 19.87 -24.39
C LYS A 251 9.79 19.33 -25.78
N PHE A 252 9.77 18.02 -25.96
CA PHE A 252 9.94 17.36 -27.26
C PHE A 252 8.73 16.47 -27.57
N VAL A 253 8.51 16.22 -28.87
CA VAL A 253 7.47 15.32 -29.37
C VAL A 253 8.10 14.28 -30.28
N TRP A 254 7.71 13.02 -30.09
CA TRP A 254 8.15 11.92 -30.93
C TRP A 254 7.38 11.93 -32.24
N LYS A 255 8.09 11.95 -33.36
CA LYS A 255 7.56 11.78 -34.70
C LYS A 255 7.70 10.33 -35.10
N GLN A 256 6.60 9.58 -35.11
CA GLN A 256 6.63 8.14 -35.36
C GLN A 256 7.03 7.79 -36.80
N GLU A 257 6.64 8.62 -37.76
CA GLU A 257 6.98 8.48 -39.18
C GLU A 257 8.47 8.73 -39.40
N ASP A 258 8.97 9.87 -38.90
CA ASP A 258 10.39 10.27 -39.05
C ASP A 258 11.35 9.58 -38.07
N ARG A 259 10.80 8.87 -37.07
CA ARG A 259 11.54 8.23 -35.97
C ARG A 259 12.52 9.18 -35.26
N CYS A 260 12.09 10.42 -35.04
CA CYS A 260 12.90 11.46 -34.42
C CYS A 260 12.15 12.24 -33.34
N TRP A 261 12.92 12.92 -32.50
CA TRP A 261 12.40 13.89 -31.55
C TRP A 261 12.50 15.30 -32.11
N GLU A 262 11.39 16.03 -32.06
CA GLU A 262 11.36 17.44 -32.43
C GLU A 262 10.95 18.33 -31.26
N PRO A 263 11.40 19.60 -31.21
CA PRO A 263 10.91 20.57 -30.25
C PRO A 263 9.38 20.71 -30.32
N ARG A 264 8.74 20.56 -29.17
CA ARG A 264 7.29 20.65 -29.03
C ARG A 264 6.85 22.10 -29.14
N LYS A 265 5.91 22.37 -30.05
CA LYS A 265 5.36 23.71 -30.28
C LYS A 265 4.26 24.12 -29.29
N LYS A 266 3.52 23.18 -28.70
CA LYS A 266 2.38 23.45 -27.82
C LYS A 266 2.17 22.35 -26.75
N GLY A 267 1.76 22.78 -25.56
CA GLY A 267 1.39 21.90 -24.45
C GLY A 267 2.57 21.12 -23.88
N PHE A 268 2.28 20.05 -23.15
CA PHE A 268 3.28 19.13 -22.63
C PHE A 268 2.70 17.71 -22.53
N SER A 269 3.57 16.72 -22.41
CA SER A 269 3.21 15.34 -22.10
C SER A 269 4.05 14.85 -20.92
N ILE A 270 3.50 13.92 -20.15
CA ILE A 270 4.22 13.25 -19.05
C ILE A 270 4.90 12.00 -19.60
N GLY A 271 6.23 11.90 -19.49
CA GLY A 271 6.96 10.67 -19.80
C GLY A 271 6.82 9.63 -18.68
N ARG A 272 6.75 8.35 -19.06
CA ARG A 272 6.76 7.22 -18.13
C ARG A 272 7.59 6.07 -18.71
N ILE A 273 8.65 5.70 -18.01
CA ILE A 273 9.43 4.50 -18.34
C ILE A 273 8.74 3.24 -17.82
N HIS A 274 9.06 2.09 -18.43
CA HIS A 274 8.59 0.80 -17.95
C HIS A 274 9.28 0.46 -16.62
N THR A 275 8.51 -0.09 -15.67
CA THR A 275 9.10 -0.75 -14.50
C THR A 275 9.79 -2.00 -14.98
N VAL A 276 11.09 -2.10 -14.73
CA VAL A 276 11.88 -3.29 -15.05
C VAL A 276 12.19 -4.00 -13.75
N SER A 277 11.84 -5.28 -13.70
CA SER A 277 12.27 -6.16 -12.60
C SER A 277 13.79 -6.19 -12.61
N PRO A 278 14.47 -6.14 -11.45
CA PRO A 278 15.90 -5.87 -11.40
C PRO A 278 16.82 -6.81 -12.18
N ASN A 279 16.35 -7.92 -12.77
CA ASN A 279 17.13 -8.98 -13.44
C ASN A 279 18.05 -8.60 -14.63
N LEU A 280 18.28 -7.33 -14.94
CA LEU A 280 19.21 -6.89 -15.99
C LEU A 280 20.62 -6.69 -15.41
N ASP A 281 21.67 -6.98 -16.18
CA ASP A 281 23.09 -7.02 -15.81
C ASP A 281 23.73 -5.65 -15.43
N ILE A 282 23.07 -4.88 -14.56
CA ILE A 282 23.45 -3.54 -14.08
C ILE A 282 24.14 -3.58 -12.70
N ARG A 283 24.58 -4.76 -12.24
CA ARG A 283 25.27 -4.91 -10.95
C ARG A 283 26.72 -4.45 -10.97
N THR A 284 27.31 -4.22 -12.13
CA THR A 284 28.74 -3.90 -12.22
C THR A 284 28.98 -2.40 -12.08
N VAL A 285 29.58 -2.00 -10.97
CA VAL A 285 29.99 -0.60 -10.70
C VAL A 285 31.51 -0.57 -10.55
N ASN A 286 32.19 0.27 -11.34
CA ASN A 286 33.66 0.38 -11.35
C ASN A 286 34.40 -0.96 -11.56
N GLY A 287 33.82 -1.86 -12.37
CA GLY A 287 34.40 -3.19 -12.63
C GLY A 287 34.15 -4.24 -11.55
N GLN A 288 33.37 -3.91 -10.51
CA GLN A 288 33.02 -4.83 -9.43
C GLN A 288 31.52 -5.16 -9.48
N VAL A 289 31.19 -6.45 -9.46
CA VAL A 289 29.79 -6.92 -9.46
C VAL A 289 29.23 -6.80 -8.04
N CYS A 290 28.28 -5.89 -7.86
CA CYS A 290 27.57 -5.69 -6.61
C CYS A 290 26.63 -6.88 -6.30
N PRO A 291 26.49 -7.29 -5.02
CA PRO A 291 25.66 -8.43 -4.63
C PRO A 291 24.18 -8.29 -5.00
N THR A 292 23.67 -7.06 -4.99
CA THR A 292 22.31 -6.73 -5.42
C THR A 292 22.29 -5.52 -6.36
N PHE A 293 21.19 -5.34 -7.09
CA PHE A 293 20.99 -4.15 -7.94
C PHE A 293 20.89 -2.87 -7.12
N ARG A 294 20.39 -2.98 -5.88
CA ARG A 294 20.31 -1.88 -4.93
C ARG A 294 21.69 -1.46 -4.44
N ASP A 295 22.60 -2.42 -4.21
CA ASP A 295 24.00 -2.14 -3.88
C ASP A 295 24.73 -1.43 -5.03
N ALA A 296 24.41 -1.79 -6.28
CA ALA A 296 24.93 -1.09 -7.45
C ALA A 296 24.43 0.37 -7.53
N CYS A 297 23.13 0.60 -7.30
CA CYS A 297 22.59 1.96 -7.22
C CYS A 297 23.24 2.77 -6.08
N TYR A 298 23.52 2.15 -4.94
CA TYR A 298 24.25 2.77 -3.84
C TYR A 298 25.70 3.13 -4.20
N ALA A 299 26.44 2.20 -4.80
CA ALA A 299 27.83 2.41 -5.22
C ALA A 299 27.94 3.51 -6.30
N LEU A 300 26.88 3.71 -7.08
CA LEU A 300 26.76 4.80 -8.06
C LEU A 300 26.30 6.14 -7.44
N GLY A 301 26.00 6.18 -6.13
CA GLY A 301 25.49 7.38 -5.45
C GLY A 301 24.08 7.78 -5.89
N LEU A 302 23.29 6.83 -6.42
CA LEU A 302 21.93 7.06 -6.93
C LEU A 302 20.85 6.86 -5.86
N LEU A 303 21.23 6.35 -4.68
CA LEU A 303 20.37 6.24 -3.51
C LEU A 303 20.92 7.21 -2.45
N GLU A 304 20.05 8.10 -1.95
CA GLU A 304 20.33 8.90 -0.77
C GLU A 304 20.49 7.97 0.45
N ASP A 305 21.24 8.41 1.46
CA ASP A 305 21.38 7.62 2.68
C ASP A 305 20.04 7.56 3.42
N ASP A 306 19.76 6.47 4.15
CA ASP A 306 18.48 6.37 4.88
C ASP A 306 18.44 7.27 6.13
N ARG A 307 19.35 8.24 6.22
CA ARG A 307 19.48 9.13 7.36
C ARG A 307 18.26 10.02 7.50
N GLU A 308 17.67 10.46 6.39
CA GLU A 308 16.40 11.20 6.40
C GLU A 308 15.28 10.43 7.12
N TYR A 309 15.23 9.10 6.99
CA TYR A 309 14.21 8.27 7.65
C TYR A 309 14.52 8.07 9.14
N ILE A 310 15.80 7.96 9.49
CA ILE A 310 16.23 7.90 10.90
C ILE A 310 15.88 9.21 11.60
N ASP A 311 16.29 10.34 11.02
CA ASP A 311 16.03 11.68 11.55
C ASP A 311 14.51 11.94 11.63
N ALA A 312 13.73 11.52 10.64
CA ALA A 312 12.26 11.65 10.66
C ALA A 312 11.60 10.81 11.76
N ILE A 313 12.07 9.58 12.02
CA ILE A 313 11.55 8.74 13.10
C ILE A 313 11.93 9.32 14.47
N GLU A 314 13.16 9.80 14.61
CA GLU A 314 13.62 10.48 15.83
C GLU A 314 12.80 11.76 16.08
N GLU A 315 12.60 12.61 15.08
CA GLU A 315 11.77 13.82 15.20
C GLU A 315 10.33 13.47 15.58
N ALA A 316 9.73 12.49 14.89
CA ALA A 316 8.39 12.01 15.19
C ALA A 316 8.26 11.45 16.62
N SER A 317 9.35 10.90 17.18
CA SER A 317 9.33 10.34 18.53
C SER A 317 9.11 11.37 19.64
N HIS A 318 9.41 12.65 19.37
CA HIS A 318 9.17 13.72 20.33
C HIS A 318 7.68 14.08 20.51
N SER A 319 6.81 13.71 19.56
CA SER A 319 5.39 14.09 19.57
C SER A 319 4.43 12.92 19.34
N GLY A 320 4.92 11.79 18.83
CA GLY A 320 4.15 10.58 18.56
C GLY A 320 4.31 9.50 19.62
N SER A 321 3.34 8.59 19.70
CA SER A 321 3.44 7.39 20.54
C SER A 321 4.29 6.30 19.88
N GLY A 322 4.89 5.39 20.65
CA GLY A 322 5.57 4.23 20.09
C GLY A 322 4.72 3.40 19.11
N TYR A 323 3.39 3.32 19.31
CA TYR A 323 2.49 2.68 18.34
C TYR A 323 2.48 3.42 17.00
N TYR A 324 2.38 4.75 17.03
CA TYR A 324 2.43 5.58 15.83
C TYR A 324 3.77 5.41 15.10
N LEU A 325 4.89 5.36 15.82
CA LEU A 325 6.22 5.17 15.21
C LEU A 325 6.35 3.78 14.58
N ARG A 326 5.85 2.71 15.22
CA ARG A 326 5.81 1.36 14.61
C ARG A 326 4.96 1.34 13.33
N PHE A 327 3.84 2.04 13.31
CA PHE A 327 3.00 2.18 12.13
C PHE A 327 3.71 2.97 11.01
N LEU A 328 4.39 4.06 11.36
CA LEU A 328 5.20 4.86 10.43
C LEU A 328 6.30 4.00 9.80
N PHE A 329 7.06 3.27 10.62
CA PHE A 329 8.13 2.38 10.15
C PHE A 329 7.59 1.27 9.25
N ALA A 330 6.49 0.61 9.62
CA ALA A 330 5.84 -0.39 8.76
C ALA A 330 5.37 0.19 7.42
N THR A 331 4.92 1.46 7.43
CA THR A 331 4.54 2.18 6.20
C THR A 331 5.75 2.46 5.31
N MET A 332 6.88 2.89 5.89
CA MET A 332 8.15 3.11 5.17
C MET A 332 8.72 1.82 4.56
N LEU A 333 8.59 0.69 5.25
CA LEU A 333 8.92 -0.63 4.71
C LEU A 333 8.05 -0.93 3.48
N LYS A 334 6.73 -0.82 3.63
CA LYS A 334 5.76 -1.16 2.57
C LYS A 334 5.87 -0.26 1.33
N SER A 335 6.25 1.01 1.50
CA SER A 335 6.51 1.92 0.37
C SER A 335 7.80 1.61 -0.37
N ASN A 336 8.62 0.68 0.15
CA ASN A 336 9.94 0.33 -0.35
C ASN A 336 10.87 1.56 -0.43
N SER A 337 10.67 2.51 0.51
CA SER A 337 11.42 3.76 0.60
C SER A 337 12.78 3.57 1.28
N LEU A 338 12.86 2.64 2.22
CA LEU A 338 14.11 2.35 2.95
C LEU A 338 15.06 1.51 2.10
N SER A 339 16.28 1.99 1.94
CA SER A 339 17.31 1.30 1.16
C SER A 339 17.97 0.17 1.96
N LYS A 340 18.22 0.39 3.26
CA LYS A 340 18.72 -0.55 4.28
C LYS A 340 17.76 -0.57 5.48
N PRO A 341 16.61 -1.25 5.36
CA PRO A 341 15.63 -1.38 6.44
C PRO A 341 16.23 -1.78 7.81
N CYS A 342 17.17 -2.73 7.80
CA CYS A 342 17.82 -3.20 9.02
C CYS A 342 18.67 -2.12 9.70
N TYR A 343 19.38 -1.30 8.91
CA TYR A 343 20.15 -0.18 9.44
C TYR A 343 19.23 0.87 10.08
N VAL A 344 18.12 1.21 9.43
CA VAL A 344 17.14 2.15 9.99
C VAL A 344 16.52 1.57 11.27
N TRP A 345 16.17 0.28 11.27
CA TRP A 345 15.71 -0.44 12.46
C TRP A 345 16.71 -0.35 13.61
N GLU A 346 17.99 -0.69 13.38
CA GLU A 346 19.03 -0.67 14.42
C GLU A 346 19.17 0.71 15.06
N ASN A 347 19.10 1.77 14.26
CA ASN A 347 19.24 3.16 14.73
C ASN A 347 17.96 3.74 15.35
N THR A 348 16.79 3.11 15.14
CA THR A 348 15.51 3.66 15.62
C THR A 348 14.74 2.75 16.56
N CYS A 349 15.19 1.50 16.78
CA CYS A 349 14.47 0.49 17.55
C CYS A 349 14.12 0.94 18.98
N GLN A 350 14.96 1.76 19.60
CA GLN A 350 14.71 2.35 20.91
C GLN A 350 13.42 3.19 20.95
N TYR A 351 13.18 4.03 19.93
CA TYR A 351 11.96 4.84 19.81
C TYR A 351 10.77 3.95 19.45
N LEU A 352 10.98 2.97 18.55
CA LEU A 352 9.94 2.03 18.13
C LEU A 352 9.46 1.13 19.27
N SER A 353 10.31 0.87 20.26
CA SER A 353 9.98 0.04 21.43
C SER A 353 9.17 0.78 22.50
N ASP A 354 8.95 2.09 22.33
CA ASP A 354 8.19 2.89 23.28
C ASP A 354 6.78 2.32 23.55
N GLY A 355 6.40 2.29 24.82
CA GLY A 355 5.13 1.74 25.31
C GLY A 355 5.02 0.21 25.32
N ILE A 356 5.98 -0.57 24.79
CA ILE A 356 5.89 -2.04 24.77
C ILE A 356 5.84 -2.63 26.18
N LEU A 357 6.77 -2.25 27.06
CA LEU A 357 6.80 -2.72 28.45
C LEU A 357 5.51 -2.38 29.20
N TYR A 358 5.05 -1.12 29.05
CA TYR A 358 3.81 -0.64 29.65
C TYR A 358 2.60 -1.49 29.22
N ASN A 359 2.47 -1.76 27.91
CA ASN A 359 1.39 -2.57 27.39
C ASN A 359 1.47 -4.02 27.89
N GLN A 360 2.67 -4.60 28.01
CA GLN A 360 2.82 -5.95 28.56
C GLN A 360 2.48 -6.03 30.04
N ARG A 361 2.89 -5.04 30.85
CA ARG A 361 2.50 -4.95 32.27
C ARG A 361 0.97 -4.97 32.43
N ILE A 362 0.27 -4.19 31.61
CA ILE A 362 -1.20 -4.16 31.60
C ILE A 362 -1.78 -5.51 31.16
N ARG A 363 -1.27 -6.06 30.07
CA ARG A 363 -1.78 -7.31 29.48
C ARG A 363 -1.66 -8.49 30.43
N LEU A 364 -0.53 -8.61 31.11
CA LEU A 364 -0.22 -9.69 32.04
C LEU A 364 -0.71 -9.40 33.46
N LYS A 365 -1.20 -8.18 33.74
CA LYS A 365 -1.56 -7.70 35.08
C LYS A 365 -0.40 -7.82 36.07
N SER A 366 0.83 -7.64 35.61
CA SER A 366 2.04 -7.63 36.43
C SER A 366 2.71 -6.25 36.34
N PRO A 367 2.47 -5.35 37.33
CA PRO A 367 3.08 -4.02 37.33
C PRO A 367 4.60 -4.03 37.54
N GLY A 368 5.13 -5.08 38.17
CA GLY A 368 6.54 -5.26 38.48
C GLY A 368 7.39 -5.79 37.32
N LEU A 369 6.75 -6.30 36.26
CA LEU A 369 7.43 -6.92 35.12
C LEU A 369 8.55 -6.03 34.58
N SER A 370 9.74 -6.58 34.50
CA SER A 370 10.88 -6.00 33.79
C SER A 370 11.20 -6.85 32.57
N LEU A 371 11.55 -6.21 31.46
CA LEU A 371 11.97 -6.89 30.23
C LEU A 371 13.35 -6.36 29.84
N ASN A 372 14.22 -7.25 29.40
CA ASN A 372 15.52 -6.86 28.85
C ASN A 372 15.37 -6.31 27.42
N ASP A 373 16.45 -5.70 26.90
CA ASP A 373 16.43 -5.05 25.59
C ASP A 373 16.10 -6.01 24.44
N ASP A 374 16.57 -7.26 24.50
CA ASP A 374 16.29 -8.26 23.47
C ASP A 374 14.82 -8.68 23.46
N GLN A 375 14.22 -8.84 24.64
CA GLN A 375 12.79 -9.10 24.80
C GLN A 375 11.95 -7.92 24.27
N LEU A 376 12.35 -6.68 24.58
CA LEU A 376 11.68 -5.48 24.08
C LEU A 376 11.78 -5.38 22.57
N LYS A 377 12.95 -5.62 21.98
CA LYS A 377 13.15 -5.64 20.52
C LYS A 377 12.31 -6.73 19.87
N ASN A 378 12.28 -7.94 20.42
CA ASN A 378 11.51 -9.05 19.89
C ASN A 378 10.00 -8.76 19.89
N LEU A 379 9.47 -8.21 20.99
CA LEU A 379 8.07 -7.79 21.10
C LEU A 379 7.74 -6.60 20.18
N THR A 380 8.68 -5.66 20.01
CA THR A 380 8.53 -4.55 19.06
C THR A 380 8.41 -5.08 17.63
N LEU A 381 9.28 -6.01 17.22
CA LEU A 381 9.21 -6.67 15.91
C LEU A 381 7.91 -7.43 15.72
N TYR A 382 7.40 -8.09 16.77
CA TYR A 382 6.10 -8.75 16.73
C TYR A 382 4.93 -7.79 16.47
N GLU A 383 4.93 -6.62 17.11
CA GLU A 383 3.89 -5.61 16.85
C GLU A 383 4.01 -5.02 15.43
N ILE A 384 5.22 -4.83 14.91
CA ILE A 384 5.43 -4.40 13.52
C ILE A 384 4.95 -5.49 12.54
N GLU A 385 5.27 -6.77 12.79
CA GLU A 385 4.80 -7.90 11.98
C GLU A 385 3.27 -7.94 11.91
N LYS A 386 2.55 -7.71 13.03
CA LYS A 386 1.08 -7.63 13.00
C LYS A 386 0.58 -6.52 12.08
N ILE A 387 1.20 -5.34 12.13
CA ILE A 387 0.81 -4.20 11.27
C ILE A 387 1.03 -4.56 9.79
N LEU A 388 2.15 -5.21 9.46
CA LEU A 388 2.46 -5.67 8.10
C LEU A 388 1.51 -6.77 7.62
N LEU A 389 1.19 -7.75 8.46
CA LEU A 389 0.27 -8.85 8.14
C LEU A 389 -1.14 -8.35 7.86
N GLN A 390 -1.64 -7.38 8.64
CA GLN A 390 -2.91 -6.69 8.36
C GLN A 390 -2.92 -6.00 6.99
N ASN A 391 -1.73 -5.73 6.44
CA ASN A 391 -1.49 -5.06 5.18
C ASN A 391 -1.05 -6.01 4.04
N ASN A 392 -1.19 -7.33 4.22
CA ASN A 392 -0.77 -8.39 3.29
C ASN A 392 0.74 -8.36 2.96
N SER A 393 1.58 -8.13 3.97
CA SER A 393 3.04 -8.23 3.88
C SER A 393 3.60 -8.83 5.18
N SER A 394 4.90 -9.11 5.23
CA SER A 394 5.62 -9.62 6.39
C SER A 394 7.00 -8.99 6.47
N LEU A 395 7.59 -8.94 7.67
CA LEU A 395 9.02 -8.63 7.85
C LEU A 395 9.93 -9.53 6.99
N LYS A 396 9.48 -10.75 6.67
CA LYS A 396 10.20 -11.68 5.78
C LYS A 396 10.34 -11.18 4.34
N ASP A 397 9.47 -10.26 3.91
CA ASP A 397 9.52 -9.69 2.57
C ASP A 397 10.66 -8.67 2.41
N PHE A 398 11.27 -8.23 3.53
CA PHE A 398 12.29 -7.20 3.55
C PHE A 398 13.66 -7.79 3.88
N VAL A 399 14.54 -7.83 2.87
CA VAL A 399 15.87 -8.43 2.99
C VAL A 399 16.68 -7.79 4.12
N GLY A 400 17.19 -8.62 5.03
CA GLY A 400 18.04 -8.22 6.15
C GLY A 400 17.29 -7.77 7.40
N MET A 401 15.96 -7.66 7.37
CA MET A 401 15.19 -7.36 8.59
C MET A 401 15.21 -8.54 9.57
N PRO A 402 15.38 -8.28 10.88
CA PRO A 402 15.19 -9.31 11.90
C PRO A 402 13.72 -9.72 11.95
N TYR A 403 13.48 -11.00 12.24
CA TYR A 403 12.14 -11.57 12.37
C TYR A 403 11.85 -11.91 13.84
N PRO A 404 10.63 -11.68 14.35
CA PRO A 404 10.29 -12.02 15.72
C PRO A 404 10.39 -13.53 15.98
N ASP A 405 11.02 -13.89 17.10
CA ASP A 405 11.04 -15.25 17.64
C ASP A 405 9.71 -15.55 18.35
N HIS A 406 8.86 -16.34 17.68
CA HIS A 406 7.52 -16.70 18.13
C HIS A 406 7.52 -17.57 19.40
N ASP A 407 8.55 -18.38 19.62
CA ASP A 407 8.63 -19.25 20.80
C ASP A 407 8.84 -18.39 22.06
N SER A 408 9.75 -17.41 21.97
CA SER A 408 9.97 -16.38 23.00
C SER A 408 8.72 -15.50 23.25
N ILE A 409 7.93 -15.22 22.22
CA ILE A 409 6.69 -14.42 22.36
C ILE A 409 5.58 -15.22 23.03
N SER A 410 5.48 -16.52 22.74
CA SER A 410 4.48 -17.40 23.33
C SER A 410 4.67 -17.55 24.85
N SER A 411 5.92 -17.67 25.30
CA SER A 411 6.28 -17.70 26.72
C SER A 411 6.12 -16.34 27.39
N SER A 412 6.50 -15.26 26.70
CA SER A 412 6.34 -13.87 27.18
C SER A 412 4.88 -13.42 27.28
N ASN A 413 3.94 -14.11 26.63
CA ASN A 413 2.51 -13.86 26.76
C ASN A 413 1.82 -14.77 27.79
N ASN A 414 2.55 -15.72 28.40
CA ASN A 414 2.03 -16.64 29.40
C ASN A 414 2.37 -16.16 30.81
N ARG A 415 1.36 -15.60 31.48
CA ARG A 415 1.48 -15.05 32.85
C ARG A 415 2.13 -16.01 33.84
N LEU A 416 1.79 -17.30 33.80
CA LEU A 416 2.32 -18.29 34.76
C LEU A 416 3.82 -18.53 34.57
N ILE A 417 4.28 -18.56 33.30
CA ILE A 417 5.70 -18.70 32.98
C ILE A 417 6.44 -17.42 33.35
N THR A 418 5.85 -16.26 33.11
CA THR A 418 6.45 -14.98 33.49
C THR A 418 6.58 -14.83 35.00
N GLU A 419 5.55 -15.19 35.77
CA GLU A 419 5.61 -15.19 37.25
C GLU A 419 6.69 -16.15 37.77
N GLU A 420 6.87 -17.32 37.16
CA GLU A 420 7.95 -18.26 37.53
C GLU A 420 9.33 -17.90 36.99
N LEU A 421 9.48 -16.85 36.18
CA LEU A 421 10.79 -16.39 35.70
C LEU A 421 11.16 -15.00 36.24
N ASP A 422 10.24 -14.32 36.92
CA ASP A 422 10.42 -12.99 37.54
C ASP A 422 11.10 -13.10 38.91
N PHE A 423 12.25 -13.78 38.94
CA PHE A 423 13.01 -13.94 40.16
C PHE A 423 13.79 -12.67 40.53
N ASP A 424 13.82 -12.33 41.83
CA ASP A 424 14.76 -11.33 42.33
C ASP A 424 16.18 -11.91 42.32
N MET A 425 16.91 -11.61 41.24
CA MET A 425 18.28 -12.07 41.03
C MET A 425 19.24 -11.66 42.16
N ASN A 426 19.03 -10.49 42.79
CA ASN A 426 19.90 -10.04 43.88
C ASN A 426 19.60 -10.82 45.16
N SER A 427 18.32 -11.02 45.48
CA SER A 427 17.90 -11.83 46.62
C SER A 427 18.39 -13.28 46.48
N LEU A 428 18.19 -13.90 45.31
CA LEU A 428 18.64 -15.27 45.04
C LEU A 428 20.16 -15.40 45.05
N GLN A 429 20.89 -14.41 44.54
CA GLN A 429 22.35 -14.42 44.60
C GLN A 429 22.87 -14.32 46.04
N GLN A 430 22.20 -13.54 46.88
CA GLN A 430 22.55 -13.42 48.29
C GLN A 430 22.21 -14.70 49.08
N GLU A 431 21.04 -15.28 48.82
CA GLU A 431 20.62 -16.57 49.39
C GLU A 431 21.55 -17.71 48.95
N SER A 432 21.94 -17.75 47.67
CA SER A 432 22.90 -18.72 47.13
C SER A 432 24.25 -18.63 47.84
N HIS A 433 24.79 -17.44 48.08
CA HIS A 433 26.02 -17.27 48.86
C HIS A 433 25.87 -17.80 50.29
N GLN A 434 24.78 -17.46 50.98
CA GLN A 434 24.53 -17.94 52.35
C GLN A 434 24.43 -19.46 52.41
N LEU A 435 23.72 -20.08 51.46
CA LEU A 435 23.59 -21.53 51.38
C LEU A 435 24.93 -22.19 51.06
N LEU A 436 25.73 -21.62 50.16
CA LEU A 436 27.07 -22.13 49.82
C LEU A 436 28.05 -22.07 50.99
N ASP A 437 27.94 -21.05 51.84
CA ASP A 437 28.75 -20.89 53.05
C ASP A 437 28.30 -21.87 54.16
N SER A 438 27.07 -22.37 54.10
CA SER A 438 26.52 -23.33 55.05
C SER A 438 26.81 -24.81 54.73
N LEU A 439 27.39 -25.09 53.55
CA LEU A 439 27.69 -26.46 53.13
C LEU A 439 28.84 -27.08 53.94
N THR A 440 28.72 -28.36 54.29
CA THR A 440 29.87 -29.12 54.81
C THR A 440 30.91 -29.37 53.71
N ILE A 441 32.11 -29.79 54.10
CA ILE A 441 33.21 -30.06 53.17
C ILE A 441 32.79 -31.10 52.12
N GLU A 442 32.09 -32.16 52.55
CA GLU A 442 31.62 -33.23 51.66
C GLU A 442 30.54 -32.73 50.71
N GLN A 443 29.58 -31.94 51.20
CA GLN A 443 28.52 -31.37 50.35
C GLN A 443 29.06 -30.36 49.34
N ARG A 444 30.06 -29.56 49.75
CA ARG A 444 30.70 -28.59 48.88
C ARG A 444 31.50 -29.27 47.77
N SER A 445 32.17 -30.38 48.08
CA SER A 445 32.86 -31.19 47.07
C SER A 445 31.91 -31.71 45.99
N VAL A 446 30.74 -32.24 46.39
CA VAL A 446 29.71 -32.72 45.44
C VAL A 446 29.12 -31.56 44.64
N PHE A 447 28.83 -30.43 45.29
CA PHE A 447 28.34 -29.23 44.61
C PHE A 447 29.31 -28.73 43.54
N ASP A 448 30.59 -28.62 43.88
CA ASP A 448 31.63 -28.13 42.95
C ASP A 448 31.84 -29.10 41.77
N GLU A 449 31.72 -30.41 41.99
CA GLU A 449 31.74 -31.42 40.92
C GLU A 449 30.56 -31.26 39.94
N ILE A 450 29.33 -31.15 40.47
CA ILE A 450 28.12 -30.93 39.65
C ILE A 450 28.21 -29.63 38.88
N MET A 451 28.60 -28.53 39.53
CA MET A 451 28.73 -27.23 38.87
C MET A 451 29.82 -27.23 37.81
N THR A 452 30.89 -27.99 38.01
CA THR A 452 31.94 -28.18 37.00
C THR A 452 31.41 -28.95 35.80
N ALA A 453 30.64 -30.02 36.02
CA ALA A 453 30.00 -30.79 34.95
C ALA A 453 29.00 -29.95 34.13
N VAL A 454 28.18 -29.12 34.80
CA VAL A 454 27.22 -28.20 34.17
C VAL A 454 27.96 -27.15 33.32
N LYS A 455 28.99 -26.51 33.86
CA LYS A 455 29.81 -25.52 33.12
C LYS A 455 30.51 -26.11 31.90
N GLN A 456 30.93 -27.38 32.00
CA GLN A 456 31.56 -28.10 30.90
C GLN A 456 30.55 -28.76 29.94
N LYS A 457 29.24 -28.58 30.15
CA LYS A 457 28.16 -29.22 29.37
C LYS A 457 28.33 -30.74 29.23
N LYS A 458 28.83 -31.42 30.26
CA LYS A 458 29.13 -32.87 30.26
C LYS A 458 27.98 -33.73 30.81
N GLY A 459 26.77 -33.18 30.95
CA GLY A 459 25.61 -33.92 31.42
C GLY A 459 24.96 -34.70 30.28
N ASP A 460 25.19 -36.02 30.23
CA ASP A 460 24.43 -36.94 29.41
C ASP A 460 23.27 -37.47 30.28
N MET A 461 22.04 -37.00 30.04
CA MET A 461 20.87 -37.74 30.50
C MET A 461 20.60 -38.82 29.46
N GLY A 462 21.06 -40.03 29.75
CA GLY A 462 20.72 -41.21 28.95
C GLY A 462 19.21 -41.35 28.84
N ASN A 463 18.69 -41.16 27.64
CA ASN A 463 17.36 -41.61 27.26
C ASN A 463 17.39 -43.13 27.13
N ASP A 464 17.23 -43.81 28.26
CA ASP A 464 16.79 -45.20 28.34
C ASP A 464 15.46 -45.24 29.11
N MET A 465 14.36 -44.93 28.41
CA MET A 465 13.08 -45.67 28.40
C MET A 465 12.05 -45.02 27.48
#